data_AF-A0A9E3DIN0-F1
#
_entry.id   AF-A0A9E3DIN0-F1
#
_cell.length_a   1.000
_cell.length_b   1.000
_cell.length_c   1.000
_cell.angle_alpha   90.00
_cell.angle_beta   90.00
_cell.angle_gamma   90.00
#
_symmetry.space_group_name_H-M   'P 1'
#
loop_
_entity.id
_entity.type
_entity.pdbx_description
1 polymer ?
#
loop_
_entity_poly.entity_id
_entity_poly.type
_entity_poly.pdbx_seq_one_letter_code
_entity_poly.pdbx_strand_id
1 'polypeptide(L)'
;MGLVYLQSRLEALVKTQNADGGWGYFPGRKSWMEPTAYAVLALSGVIGAEQSARKGWDCIRSWQAADGGWRPSDEVQDSSWVTSLGLIVGSVWGLDAEPRKRATDWLMRVSGQESRLAVRLASMFHMLKTDVNVSHKGWPWWPGNSAWIEPT
;
A
#
# COMPACT_ATOMS: atom_id res chain seq x y z
N MET A 1 -3.89 28.41 -16.04
CA MET A 1 -2.59 27.72 -15.85
C MET A 1 -2.76 26.31 -15.26
N GLY A 2 -3.46 26.12 -14.13
CA GLY A 2 -3.57 24.81 -13.45
C GLY A 2 -4.11 23.64 -14.28
N LEU A 3 -5.15 23.86 -15.10
CA LEU A 3 -5.74 22.81 -15.94
C LEU A 3 -4.79 22.28 -17.03
N VAL A 4 -3.94 23.15 -17.58
CA VAL A 4 -2.93 22.76 -18.58
C VAL A 4 -1.89 21.84 -17.97
N TYR A 5 -1.48 22.12 -16.73
CA TYR A 5 -0.56 21.24 -16.01
C TYR A 5 -1.23 19.90 -15.65
N LEU A 6 -2.48 19.91 -15.20
CA LEU A 6 -3.20 18.66 -14.91
C LEU A 6 -3.24 17.75 -16.12
N GLN A 7 -3.68 18.26 -17.28
CA GLN A 7 -3.75 17.48 -18.52
C GLN A 7 -2.39 16.89 -18.91
N SER A 8 -1.33 17.72 -18.88
CA SER A 8 0.03 17.27 -19.19
C SER A 8 0.53 16.18 -18.23
N ARG A 9 0.15 16.23 -16.94
CA ARG A 9 0.52 15.20 -15.96
C ARG A 9 -0.25 13.90 -16.17
N LEU A 10 -1.54 13.96 -16.51
CA LEU A 10 -2.34 12.77 -16.82
C LEU A 10 -1.82 12.08 -18.09
N GLU A 11 -1.51 12.84 -19.13
CA GLU A 11 -0.88 12.32 -20.35
C GLU A 11 0.49 11.69 -20.07
N ALA A 12 1.29 12.29 -19.20
CA ALA A 12 2.57 11.72 -18.78
C ALA A 12 2.39 10.37 -18.07
N LEU A 13 1.38 10.23 -17.21
CA LEU A 13 1.08 8.94 -16.56
C LEU A 13 0.71 7.88 -17.60
N VAL A 14 -0.20 8.19 -18.54
CA VAL A 14 -0.58 7.26 -19.62
C VAL A 14 0.64 6.85 -20.45
N LYS A 15 1.49 7.81 -20.84
CA LYS A 15 2.67 7.57 -21.66
C LYS A 15 3.77 6.75 -20.98
N THR A 16 3.84 6.79 -19.64
CA THR A 16 4.92 6.18 -18.87
C THR A 16 4.52 4.87 -18.19
N GLN A 17 3.30 4.37 -18.47
CA GLN A 17 2.85 3.06 -18.00
C GLN A 17 3.73 1.94 -18.58
N ASN A 18 4.16 1.04 -17.71
CA ASN A 18 4.96 -0.12 -18.11
C ASN A 18 4.12 -1.19 -18.81
N ALA A 19 4.79 -2.13 -19.47
CA ALA A 19 4.14 -3.21 -20.22
C ALA A 19 3.29 -4.16 -19.32
N ASP A 20 3.66 -4.28 -18.05
CA ASP A 20 2.90 -5.04 -17.02
C ASP A 20 1.66 -4.29 -16.52
N GLY A 21 1.41 -3.07 -17.01
CA GLY A 21 0.32 -2.20 -16.60
C GLY A 21 0.61 -1.35 -15.36
N GLY A 22 1.75 -1.54 -14.70
CA GLY A 22 2.13 -0.79 -13.52
C GLY A 22 2.93 0.49 -13.82
N TRP A 23 3.32 1.18 -12.75
CA TRP A 23 4.24 2.31 -12.79
C TRP A 23 5.36 2.11 -11.78
N GLY A 24 6.58 2.49 -12.16
CA GLY A 24 7.68 2.68 -11.24
C GLY A 24 7.73 4.10 -10.68
N TYR A 25 8.60 4.32 -9.70
CA TYR A 25 8.87 5.68 -9.16
C TYR A 25 9.42 6.65 -10.22
N PHE A 26 10.04 6.12 -11.28
CA PHE A 26 10.46 6.89 -12.45
C PHE A 26 10.05 6.15 -13.73
N PRO A 27 9.87 6.88 -14.86
CA PRO A 27 9.53 6.26 -16.15
C PRO A 27 10.49 5.13 -16.54
N GLY A 28 9.93 4.00 -16.98
CA GLY A 28 10.69 2.82 -17.40
C GLY A 28 11.41 2.06 -16.28
N ARG A 29 11.22 2.47 -15.02
CA ARG A 29 11.65 1.67 -13.87
C ARG A 29 10.59 0.64 -13.54
N LYS A 30 11.02 -0.41 -12.85
CA LYS A 30 10.17 -1.50 -12.41
C LYS A 30 8.92 -0.98 -11.70
N SER A 31 7.80 -1.65 -11.89
CA SER A 31 6.53 -1.27 -11.28
C SER A 31 6.53 -1.53 -9.77
N TRP A 32 6.00 -0.57 -9.02
CA TRP A 32 5.80 -0.66 -7.57
C TRP A 32 4.35 -0.31 -7.21
N MET A 33 3.88 -0.88 -6.11
CA MET A 33 2.50 -0.78 -5.64
C MET A 33 2.09 0.67 -5.40
N GLU A 34 2.94 1.46 -4.74
CA GLU A 34 2.64 2.85 -4.42
C GLU A 34 2.47 3.75 -5.67
N PRO A 35 3.47 3.87 -6.58
CA PRO A 35 3.29 4.67 -7.80
C PRO A 35 2.16 4.15 -8.69
N THR A 36 1.96 2.82 -8.76
CA THR A 36 0.85 2.24 -9.52
C THR A 36 -0.51 2.63 -8.91
N ALA A 37 -0.67 2.54 -7.58
CA ALA A 37 -1.89 2.92 -6.89
C ALA A 37 -2.25 4.38 -7.12
N TYR A 38 -1.28 5.29 -6.99
CA TYR A 38 -1.52 6.72 -7.22
C TYR A 38 -1.83 7.03 -8.68
N ALA A 39 -1.14 6.40 -9.64
CA ALA A 39 -1.46 6.56 -11.05
C ALA A 39 -2.87 6.07 -11.38
N VAL A 40 -3.28 4.91 -10.85
CA VAL A 40 -4.65 4.38 -11.03
C VAL A 40 -5.68 5.34 -10.45
N LEU A 41 -5.50 5.83 -9.23
CA LEU A 41 -6.42 6.79 -8.61
C LEU A 41 -6.51 8.09 -9.42
N ALA A 42 -5.37 8.62 -9.89
CA ALA A 42 -5.34 9.84 -10.68
C ALA A 42 -6.01 9.70 -12.06
N LEU A 43 -5.90 8.52 -12.69
CA LEU A 43 -6.51 8.24 -14.00
C LEU A 43 -7.96 7.74 -13.89
N SER A 44 -8.45 7.45 -12.69
CA SER A 44 -9.82 6.94 -12.47
C SER A 44 -10.86 7.99 -12.86
N GLY A 45 -11.73 7.65 -13.81
CA GLY A 45 -12.78 8.55 -14.31
C GLY A 45 -12.28 9.62 -15.30
N VAL A 46 -11.02 9.57 -15.72
CA VAL A 46 -10.48 10.46 -16.75
C VAL A 46 -10.81 9.90 -18.13
N ILE A 47 -11.53 10.69 -18.94
CA ILE A 47 -11.89 10.32 -20.32
C ILE A 47 -10.63 10.08 -21.15
N GLY A 48 -10.55 8.92 -21.80
CA GLY A 48 -9.41 8.52 -22.63
C GLY A 48 -8.26 7.82 -21.88
N ALA A 49 -8.34 7.71 -20.56
CA ALA A 49 -7.36 7.01 -19.73
C ALA A 49 -7.89 5.68 -19.13
N GLU A 50 -9.11 5.28 -19.49
CA GLU A 50 -9.82 4.15 -18.88
C GLU A 50 -9.04 2.84 -19.03
N GLN A 51 -8.42 2.64 -20.19
CA GLN A 51 -7.61 1.45 -20.45
C GLN A 51 -6.34 1.43 -19.58
N SER A 52 -5.64 2.56 -19.46
CA SER A 52 -4.45 2.64 -18.60
C SER A 52 -4.81 2.44 -17.14
N ALA A 53 -5.88 3.07 -16.66
CA ALA A 53 -6.34 2.90 -15.29
C ALA A 53 -6.75 1.44 -15.01
N ARG A 54 -7.45 0.79 -15.95
CA ARG A 54 -7.82 -0.63 -15.86
C ARG A 54 -6.60 -1.55 -15.80
N LYS A 55 -5.61 -1.35 -16.67
CA LYS A 55 -4.35 -2.12 -16.64
C LYS A 55 -3.62 -1.98 -15.30
N GLY A 56 -3.58 -0.77 -14.75
CA GLY A 56 -3.00 -0.53 -13.43
C GLY A 56 -3.76 -1.23 -12.31
N TRP A 57 -5.09 -1.22 -12.37
CA TRP A 57 -5.91 -1.97 -11.43
C TRP A 57 -5.68 -3.48 -11.53
N ASP A 58 -5.63 -4.03 -12.74
CA ASP A 58 -5.34 -5.45 -12.97
C ASP A 58 -3.94 -5.84 -12.45
N CYS A 59 -2.95 -4.96 -12.65
CA CYS A 59 -1.60 -5.11 -12.10
C CYS A 59 -1.63 -5.18 -10.56
N ILE A 60 -2.25 -4.19 -9.91
CA ILE A 60 -2.42 -4.16 -8.45
C ILE A 60 -3.12 -5.43 -7.97
N ARG A 61 -4.25 -5.81 -8.57
CA ARG A 61 -5.03 -6.98 -8.15
C ARG A 61 -4.21 -8.27 -8.20
N SER A 62 -3.29 -8.39 -9.16
CA SER A 62 -2.39 -9.55 -9.28
C SER A 62 -1.36 -9.68 -8.14
N TRP A 63 -1.14 -8.62 -7.37
CA TRP A 63 -0.15 -8.57 -6.28
C TRP A 63 -0.72 -8.87 -4.89
N GLN A 64 -2.00 -9.24 -4.78
CA GLN A 64 -2.49 -9.81 -3.53
C GLN A 64 -1.79 -11.15 -3.26
N ALA A 65 -1.06 -11.22 -2.14
CA ALA A 65 -0.38 -12.44 -1.73
C ALA A 65 -1.36 -13.47 -1.14
N ALA A 66 -0.86 -14.69 -0.91
CA ALA A 66 -1.62 -15.79 -0.32
C ALA A 66 -2.04 -15.51 1.14
N ASP A 67 -1.32 -14.66 1.88
CA ASP A 67 -1.64 -14.27 3.26
C ASP A 67 -2.77 -13.22 3.35
N GLY A 68 -3.20 -12.69 2.20
CA GLY A 68 -4.27 -11.70 2.07
C GLY A 68 -3.81 -10.26 1.96
N GLY A 69 -2.55 -9.96 2.29
CA GLY A 69 -1.98 -8.63 2.11
C GLY A 69 -1.54 -8.37 0.66
N TRP A 70 -1.06 -7.16 0.39
CA TRP A 70 -0.46 -6.81 -0.89
C TRP A 70 1.04 -6.69 -0.79
N ARG A 71 1.68 -7.17 -1.86
CA ARG A 71 3.10 -7.07 -2.10
C ARG A 71 3.43 -5.68 -2.67
N PRO A 72 4.58 -5.08 -2.32
CA PRO A 72 5.00 -3.80 -2.88
C PRO A 72 5.49 -3.91 -4.33
N SER A 73 5.88 -5.10 -4.79
CA SER A 73 6.21 -5.41 -6.18
C SER A 73 6.19 -6.92 -6.43
N ASP A 74 6.32 -7.31 -7.70
CA ASP A 74 6.50 -8.69 -8.16
C ASP A 74 7.81 -9.37 -7.70
N GLU A 75 8.79 -8.60 -7.22
CA GLU A 75 10.06 -9.10 -6.67
C GLU A 75 9.98 -9.40 -5.17
N VAL A 76 9.09 -8.72 -4.46
CA VAL A 76 8.97 -8.83 -3.01
C VAL A 76 7.84 -9.78 -2.67
N GLN A 77 8.14 -10.88 -1.98
CA GLN A 77 7.11 -11.90 -1.67
C GLN A 77 6.22 -11.51 -0.49
N ASP A 78 6.74 -10.70 0.44
CA ASP A 78 6.04 -10.34 1.66
C ASP A 78 5.03 -9.21 1.45
N SER A 79 3.91 -9.34 2.16
CA SER A 79 2.92 -8.27 2.29
C SER A 79 3.42 -7.17 3.22
N SER A 80 3.06 -5.92 2.93
CA SER A 80 3.50 -4.76 3.73
C SER A 80 2.38 -3.73 3.92
N TRP A 81 2.73 -2.54 4.42
CA TRP A 81 1.82 -1.41 4.63
C TRP A 81 1.01 -1.05 3.36
N VAL A 82 1.52 -1.37 2.18
CA VAL A 82 0.87 -1.16 0.88
C VAL A 82 -0.45 -1.94 0.72
N THR A 83 -0.74 -2.88 1.62
CA THR A 83 -2.06 -3.52 1.77
C THR A 83 -3.18 -2.48 1.95
N SER A 84 -2.90 -1.39 2.67
CA SER A 84 -3.86 -0.29 2.82
C SER A 84 -4.16 0.40 1.48
N LEU A 85 -3.14 0.64 0.65
CA LEU A 85 -3.30 1.20 -0.69
C LEU A 85 -4.10 0.26 -1.60
N GLY A 86 -3.84 -1.05 -1.53
CA GLY A 86 -4.60 -2.06 -2.28
C GLY A 86 -6.09 -2.01 -1.97
N LEU A 87 -6.45 -1.87 -0.69
CA LEU A 87 -7.85 -1.69 -0.28
C LEU A 87 -8.46 -0.37 -0.76
N ILE A 88 -7.71 0.74 -0.67
CA ILE A 88 -8.18 2.06 -1.13
C ILE A 88 -8.48 2.02 -2.62
N VAL A 89 -7.52 1.59 -3.46
CA VAL A 89 -7.74 1.48 -4.91
C VAL A 89 -8.86 0.49 -5.21
N GLY A 90 -8.89 -0.63 -4.51
CA GLY A 90 -9.93 -1.64 -4.64
C GLY A 90 -11.33 -1.12 -4.30
N SER A 91 -11.47 -0.19 -3.35
CA SER A 91 -12.76 0.44 -3.04
C SER A 91 -13.31 1.29 -4.19
N VAL A 92 -12.42 1.89 -4.98
CA VAL A 92 -12.78 2.70 -6.16
C VAL A 92 -13.09 1.80 -7.36
N TRP A 93 -12.35 0.71 -7.53
CA TRP A 93 -12.43 -0.18 -8.70
C TRP A 93 -13.29 -1.44 -8.52
N GLY A 94 -13.98 -1.58 -7.38
CA GLY A 94 -14.90 -2.68 -7.14
C GLY A 94 -14.20 -4.00 -6.78
N LEU A 95 -13.33 -3.98 -5.77
CA LEU A 95 -12.71 -5.18 -5.22
C LEU A 95 -13.75 -6.13 -4.62
N ASP A 96 -13.70 -7.39 -5.02
CA ASP A 96 -14.58 -8.45 -4.53
C ASP A 96 -14.51 -8.63 -3.01
N ALA A 97 -15.59 -9.17 -2.43
CA ALA A 97 -15.73 -9.28 -0.99
C ALA A 97 -14.64 -10.16 -0.33
N GLU A 98 -14.22 -11.22 -1.00
CA GLU A 98 -13.24 -12.18 -0.48
C GLU A 98 -11.82 -11.57 -0.39
N PRO A 99 -11.22 -11.05 -1.49
CA PRO A 99 -9.95 -10.32 -1.44
C PRO A 99 -9.94 -9.19 -0.42
N ARG A 100 -11.04 -8.44 -0.35
CA ARG A 100 -11.21 -7.34 0.61
C ARG A 100 -11.13 -7.84 2.05
N LYS A 101 -11.90 -8.89 2.37
CA LYS A 101 -11.91 -9.50 3.70
C LYS A 101 -10.51 -9.98 4.09
N ARG A 102 -9.80 -10.67 3.19
CA ARG A 102 -8.45 -11.17 3.45
C ARG A 102 -7.46 -10.05 3.76
N ALA A 103 -7.51 -8.93 3.05
CA ALA A 103 -6.68 -7.77 3.34
C ALA A 103 -7.07 -7.07 4.65
N THR A 104 -8.36 -6.95 4.95
CA THR A 104 -8.82 -6.42 6.24
C THR A 104 -8.34 -7.31 7.39
N ASP A 105 -8.49 -8.63 7.27
CA ASP A 105 -8.00 -9.59 8.26
C ASP A 105 -6.47 -9.48 8.43
N TRP A 106 -5.72 -9.29 7.34
CA TRP A 106 -4.28 -9.05 7.39
C TRP A 106 -3.94 -7.79 8.18
N LEU A 107 -4.56 -6.64 7.84
CA LEU A 107 -4.32 -5.37 8.53
C LEU A 107 -4.67 -5.41 10.03
N MET A 108 -5.70 -6.18 10.40
CA MET A 108 -6.10 -6.36 11.79
C MET A 108 -5.16 -7.30 12.56
N ARG A 109 -4.48 -8.23 11.88
CA ARG A 109 -3.47 -9.11 12.49
C ARG A 109 -2.11 -8.43 12.66
N VAL A 110 -1.73 -7.57 11.72
CA VAL A 110 -0.44 -6.89 11.78
C VAL A 110 -0.45 -5.86 12.91
N SER A 111 0.44 -6.06 13.88
CA SER A 111 0.70 -5.13 14.98
C SER A 111 2.20 -5.02 15.17
N GLY A 112 2.69 -3.85 15.59
CA GLY A 112 4.13 -3.67 15.83
C GLY A 112 4.66 -4.55 16.97
N GLN A 113 5.97 -4.80 16.97
CA GLN A 113 6.65 -5.62 17.98
C GLN A 113 6.35 -5.21 19.45
N GLU A 114 6.10 -3.92 19.68
CA GLU A 114 5.69 -3.33 20.97
C GLU A 114 4.37 -3.93 21.52
N SER A 115 3.57 -4.56 20.65
CA SER A 115 2.30 -5.20 21.02
C SER A 115 2.48 -6.61 21.61
N ARG A 116 3.70 -7.17 21.59
CA ARG A 116 3.99 -8.47 22.20
C ARG A 116 3.81 -8.41 23.72
N LEU A 117 3.10 -9.39 24.28
CA LEU A 117 2.84 -9.48 25.72
C LEU A 117 4.11 -9.45 26.56
N ALA A 118 5.20 -10.08 26.10
CA ALA A 118 6.48 -10.06 26.78
C ALA A 118 7.08 -8.65 26.89
N VAL A 119 6.97 -7.85 25.82
CA VAL A 119 7.44 -6.45 25.80
C VAL A 119 6.56 -5.60 26.72
N ARG A 120 5.24 -5.78 26.69
CA ARG A 120 4.28 -5.08 27.57
C ARG A 120 4.47 -5.43 29.05
N LEU A 121 4.79 -6.68 29.37
CA LEU A 121 5.07 -7.10 30.74
C LEU A 121 6.41 -6.51 31.20
N ALA A 122 7.47 -6.61 30.39
CA ALA A 122 8.77 -6.03 30.70
C ALA A 122 8.72 -4.50 30.86
N SER A 123 7.93 -3.79 30.04
CA SER A 123 7.70 -2.35 30.18
C SER A 123 6.89 -2.00 31.43
N MET A 124 5.88 -2.80 31.79
CA MET A 124 5.08 -2.62 33.02
C MET A 124 5.96 -2.72 34.29
N PHE A 125 6.99 -3.57 34.25
CA PHE A 125 7.99 -3.68 35.32
C PHE A 125 9.17 -2.69 35.18
N HIS A 126 9.09 -1.70 34.27
CA HIS A 126 10.14 -0.70 34.01
C HIS A 126 11.53 -1.31 33.70
N MET A 127 11.57 -2.54 33.19
CA MET A 127 12.81 -3.25 32.85
C MET A 127 13.38 -2.82 31.48
N LEU A 128 12.60 -2.06 30.70
CA LEU A 128 12.99 -1.50 29.41
C LEU A 128 12.85 0.02 29.49
N LYS A 129 13.93 0.76 29.22
CA LYS A 129 13.86 2.20 28.91
C LYS A 129 13.33 2.34 27.49
N THR A 130 12.02 2.42 27.34
CA THR A 130 11.38 2.71 26.05
C THR A 130 10.97 4.17 26.01
N ASP A 131 11.55 4.95 25.09
CA ASP A 131 11.14 6.34 24.80
C ASP A 131 9.77 6.43 24.08
N VAL A 132 9.13 5.28 23.83
CA VAL A 132 7.86 5.16 23.11
C VAL A 132 6.78 4.65 24.06
N ASN A 133 5.61 5.29 24.04
CA ASN A 133 4.46 4.85 24.85
C ASN A 133 3.86 3.55 24.28
N VAL A 134 4.32 2.41 24.81
CA VAL A 134 3.91 1.05 24.44
C VAL A 134 2.44 0.69 24.76
N SER A 135 1.70 1.57 25.44
CA SER A 135 0.26 1.35 25.69
C SER A 135 -0.57 1.48 24.41
N HIS A 136 -0.09 2.23 23.42
CA HIS A 136 -0.77 2.42 22.15
C HIS A 136 -0.37 1.32 21.14
N LYS A 137 -1.35 0.85 20.36
CA LYS A 137 -1.10 -0.02 19.20
C LYS A 137 -0.78 0.89 18.01
N GLY A 138 0.36 0.67 17.36
CA GLY A 138 0.65 1.26 16.06
C GLY A 138 0.82 0.19 14.98
N TRP A 139 1.02 0.64 13.74
CA TRP A 139 1.24 -0.22 12.59
C TRP A 139 2.69 -0.11 12.10
N PRO A 140 3.39 -1.24 11.91
CA PRO A 140 4.71 -1.24 11.33
C PRO A 140 4.62 -1.13 9.81
N TRP A 141 5.65 -0.54 9.18
CA TRP A 141 5.76 -0.49 7.72
C TRP A 141 6.04 -1.87 7.10
N TRP A 142 6.59 -2.81 7.88
CA TRP A 142 6.97 -4.17 7.47
C TRP A 142 6.69 -5.16 8.62
N PRO A 143 6.24 -6.40 8.35
CA PRO A 143 6.02 -7.39 9.38
C PRO A 143 7.25 -7.61 10.27
N GLY A 144 7.06 -7.51 11.58
CA GLY A 144 8.14 -7.73 12.54
C GLY A 144 9.01 -6.52 12.88
N ASN A 145 8.72 -5.35 12.32
CA ASN A 145 9.37 -4.09 12.74
C ASN A 145 8.60 -3.38 13.87
N SER A 146 9.22 -2.39 14.51
CA SER A 146 8.53 -1.50 15.45
C SER A 146 7.41 -0.73 14.75
N ALA A 147 6.32 -0.52 15.48
CA ALA A 147 5.20 0.29 15.04
C ALA A 147 5.47 1.77 15.37
N TRP A 148 4.95 2.66 14.53
CA TRP A 148 5.04 4.10 14.73
C TRP A 148 3.64 4.70 14.86
N ILE A 149 3.51 5.70 15.73
CA ILE A 149 2.25 6.44 15.98
C ILE A 149 2.46 7.95 15.80
N GLU A 150 3.71 8.41 15.84
CA GLU A 150 4.08 9.82 15.67
C GLU A 150 4.97 9.99 14.42
N PRO A 151 4.73 11.00 13.58
CA PRO A 151 5.58 11.29 12.43
C PRO A 151 6.93 11.87 12.88
N THR A 152 8.00 11.50 12.17
CA THR A 152 9.35 12.06 12.30
C THR A 152 9.47 13.43 11.64
#